data_AF-A0AA94F1G5-F1
#
_entry.id   AF-A0AA94F1G5-F1
#
_cell.length_a   1.000
_cell.length_b   1.000
_cell.length_c   1.000
_cell.angle_alpha   90.00
_cell.angle_beta   90.00
_cell.angle_gamma   90.00
#
_symmetry.space_group_name_H-M   'P 1'
#
loop_
_entity.id
_entity.type
_entity.pdbx_description
1 polymer ?
#
loop_
_entity_poly.entity_id
_entity_poly.type
_entity_poly.pdbx_seq_one_letter_code
_entity_poly.pdbx_strand_id
1 'polypeptide(L)'
;MSLLSNKKYQLYTTSLFFLLSLLYCFFIQYLIQKSVYNEIIISLLFPLLAIPFFNKENLTSDIKRLLILETFFNLICITLKLNTSLKIEMIIFDIVFAVFFFFQSGGFLLSLLTKKTYYNLIPTIALTIGLFIYYFRSTGTILSPDNKILIYGYDAPLELQFIYGSWLIGVLLIDNRFLLPKATVLMVHLASFIVAFKANEFFHSRIATACHLFVLNSIFVYKSQNWIDKDFVSINFIKTILDKPRYYKALSLIISVLSVFFLICLFFNVQWHFFKR
;
A
#
# COMPACT_ATOMS: atom_id res chain seq x y z
N MET A 1 7.34 32.63 -14.14
CA MET A 1 6.01 32.22 -13.66
C MET A 1 5.75 32.96 -12.34
N SER A 2 4.65 33.71 -12.19
CA SER A 2 4.36 34.39 -10.91
C SER A 2 4.11 33.37 -9.80
N LEU A 3 4.43 33.70 -8.55
CA LEU A 3 4.32 32.78 -7.41
C LEU A 3 2.89 32.23 -7.22
N LEU A 4 1.87 33.02 -7.58
CA LEU A 4 0.46 32.63 -7.62
C LEU A 4 0.15 31.66 -8.76
N SER A 5 0.74 31.84 -9.95
CA SER A 5 0.57 30.92 -11.08
C SER A 5 1.20 29.55 -10.80
N ASN A 6 2.31 29.50 -10.05
CA ASN A 6 2.96 28.24 -9.68
C ASN A 6 2.12 27.43 -8.67
N LYS A 7 1.57 28.08 -7.62
CA LYS A 7 0.66 27.40 -6.68
C LYS A 7 -0.57 26.79 -7.36
N LYS A 8 -1.18 27.52 -8.30
CA LYS A 8 -2.31 27.01 -9.09
C LYS A 8 -1.91 25.82 -9.96
N TYR A 9 -0.77 25.90 -10.63
CA TYR A 9 -0.23 24.80 -11.43
C TYR A 9 0.02 23.54 -10.59
N GLN A 10 0.66 23.68 -9.42
CA GLN A 10 0.88 22.58 -8.48
C GLN A 10 -0.42 21.93 -8.01
N LEU A 11 -1.43 22.73 -7.66
CA LEU A 11 -2.74 22.21 -7.27
C LEU A 11 -3.39 21.41 -8.41
N TYR A 12 -3.49 21.99 -9.61
CA TYR A 12 -4.14 21.33 -10.74
C TYR A 12 -3.42 20.06 -11.17
N THR A 13 -2.09 20.08 -11.28
CA THR A 13 -1.31 18.90 -11.65
C THR A 13 -1.42 17.81 -10.59
N THR A 14 -1.35 18.16 -9.30
CA THR A 14 -1.49 17.19 -8.20
C THR A 14 -2.88 16.58 -8.18
N SER A 15 -3.95 17.38 -8.27
CA SER A 15 -5.32 16.89 -8.27
C SER A 15 -5.61 16.02 -9.48
N LEU A 16 -5.19 16.42 -10.68
CA LEU A 16 -5.35 15.63 -11.90
C LEU A 16 -4.58 14.32 -11.81
N PHE A 17 -3.32 14.36 -11.37
CA PHE A 17 -2.51 13.16 -11.21
C PHE A 17 -3.09 12.19 -10.18
N PHE A 18 -3.61 12.71 -9.05
CA PHE A 18 -4.31 11.90 -8.06
C PHE A 18 -5.57 11.24 -8.65
N LEU A 19 -6.39 12.00 -9.38
CA LEU A 19 -7.59 11.46 -10.05
C LEU A 19 -7.22 10.35 -11.05
N LEU A 20 -6.21 10.58 -11.89
CA LEU A 20 -5.73 9.57 -12.84
C LEU A 20 -5.17 8.34 -12.13
N SER A 21 -4.45 8.52 -11.02
CA SER A 21 -3.94 7.42 -10.20
C SER A 21 -5.09 6.60 -9.59
N LEU A 22 -6.17 7.27 -9.17
CA LEU A 22 -7.37 6.62 -8.63
C LEU A 22 -8.10 5.82 -9.71
N LEU A 23 -8.30 6.40 -10.89
CA LEU A 23 -8.88 5.71 -12.04
C LEU A 23 -8.05 4.49 -12.44
N TYR A 24 -6.72 4.64 -12.47
CA TYR A 24 -5.82 3.53 -12.76
C TYR A 24 -5.93 2.41 -11.73
N CYS A 25 -5.88 2.72 -10.43
CA CYS A 25 -6.00 1.72 -9.37
C CYS A 25 -7.38 1.03 -9.41
N PHE A 26 -8.45 1.79 -9.68
CA PHE A 26 -9.79 1.25 -9.84
C PHE A 26 -9.88 0.30 -11.05
N PHE A 27 -9.25 0.66 -12.16
CA PHE A 27 -9.18 -0.18 -13.34
C PHE A 27 -8.44 -1.50 -13.07
N ILE A 28 -7.29 -1.45 -12.38
CA ILE A 28 -6.57 -2.66 -11.95
C ILE A 28 -7.46 -3.53 -11.06
N GLN A 29 -8.11 -2.94 -10.05
CA GLN A 29 -9.03 -3.66 -9.17
C GLN A 29 -10.18 -4.33 -9.94
N TYR A 30 -10.79 -3.60 -10.88
CA TYR A 30 -11.84 -4.11 -11.75
C TYR A 30 -11.37 -5.32 -12.58
N LEU A 31 -10.17 -5.25 -13.16
CA LEU A 31 -9.60 -6.34 -13.95
C LEU A 31 -9.40 -7.62 -13.13
N ILE A 32 -8.86 -7.49 -11.92
CA ILE A 32 -8.58 -8.60 -10.99
C ILE A 32 -9.85 -9.36 -10.60
N GLN A 33 -10.93 -8.62 -10.30
CA GLN A 33 -12.21 -9.22 -9.94
C GLN A 33 -12.89 -9.90 -11.14
N LYS A 34 -12.68 -9.37 -12.35
CA LYS A 34 -13.35 -9.89 -13.55
C LYS A 34 -12.87 -11.28 -13.97
N SER A 35 -11.57 -11.57 -13.85
CA SER A 35 -11.03 -12.87 -14.25
C SER A 35 -9.64 -13.13 -13.68
N VAL A 36 -9.35 -14.39 -13.34
CA VAL A 36 -8.00 -14.84 -13.00
C VAL A 36 -7.00 -14.61 -14.13
N TYR A 37 -7.43 -14.71 -15.40
CA TYR A 37 -6.56 -14.46 -16.54
C TYR A 37 -6.14 -12.99 -16.63
N ASN A 38 -7.05 -12.07 -16.30
CA ASN A 38 -6.71 -10.65 -16.23
C ASN A 38 -5.69 -10.41 -15.11
N GLU A 39 -5.88 -11.03 -13.94
CA GLU A 39 -4.91 -10.94 -12.84
C GLU A 39 -3.53 -11.48 -13.23
N ILE A 40 -3.45 -12.62 -13.95
CA ILE A 40 -2.19 -13.14 -14.48
C ILE A 40 -1.52 -12.12 -15.41
N ILE A 41 -2.30 -11.52 -16.33
CA ILE A 41 -1.78 -10.55 -17.28
C ILE A 41 -1.20 -9.32 -16.55
N ILE A 42 -1.96 -8.76 -15.61
CA ILE A 42 -1.57 -7.50 -14.98
C ILE A 42 -0.54 -7.71 -13.85
N SER A 43 -0.61 -8.81 -13.10
CA SER A 43 0.25 -9.04 -11.93
C SER A 43 1.52 -9.82 -12.25
N LEU A 44 1.59 -10.55 -13.37
CA LEU A 44 2.78 -11.33 -13.76
C LEU A 44 3.33 -10.90 -15.12
N LEU A 45 2.49 -10.90 -16.16
CA LEU A 45 2.97 -10.61 -17.51
C LEU A 45 3.43 -9.15 -17.65
N PHE A 46 2.65 -8.19 -17.12
CA PHE A 46 3.04 -6.77 -17.18
C PHE A 46 4.36 -6.48 -16.45
N PRO A 47 4.59 -6.91 -15.19
CA PRO A 47 5.90 -6.75 -14.55
C PRO A 47 7.03 -7.40 -15.33
N LEU A 48 6.81 -8.62 -15.86
CA LEU A 48 7.84 -9.36 -16.61
C LEU A 48 8.23 -8.66 -17.91
N LEU A 49 7.24 -8.15 -18.66
CA LEU A 49 7.46 -7.35 -19.86
C LEU A 49 8.06 -5.97 -19.56
N ALA A 50 7.88 -5.46 -18.33
CA ALA A 50 8.43 -4.19 -17.90
C ALA A 50 9.92 -4.25 -17.48
N ILE A 51 10.45 -5.44 -17.11
CA ILE A 51 11.85 -5.62 -16.65
C ILE A 51 12.88 -4.97 -17.58
N PRO A 52 12.83 -5.12 -18.92
CA PRO A 52 13.79 -4.50 -19.83
C PRO A 52 13.81 -2.96 -19.75
N PHE A 53 12.70 -2.35 -19.33
CA PHE A 53 12.54 -0.91 -19.21
C PHE A 53 12.88 -0.36 -17.82
N PHE A 54 13.29 -1.21 -16.88
CA PHE A 54 13.63 -0.77 -15.54
C PHE A 54 14.89 0.11 -15.54
N ASN A 55 14.76 1.28 -14.92
CA ASN A 55 15.89 2.14 -14.65
C ASN A 55 16.77 1.50 -13.54
N LYS A 56 17.85 0.83 -13.97
CA LYS A 56 18.72 0.02 -13.09
C LYS A 56 19.38 0.84 -11.97
N GLU A 57 19.67 2.11 -12.22
CA GLU A 57 20.30 3.01 -11.23
C GLU A 57 19.37 3.32 -10.05
N ASN A 58 18.06 3.39 -10.32
CA ASN A 58 17.06 3.74 -9.31
C ASN A 58 16.44 2.53 -8.59
N LEU A 59 16.84 1.32 -8.98
CA LEU A 59 16.35 0.04 -8.48
C LEU A 59 17.11 -0.39 -7.22
N THR A 60 16.78 0.24 -6.09
CA THR A 60 17.38 -0.04 -4.79
C THR A 60 17.04 -1.44 -4.28
N SER A 61 17.84 -1.96 -3.34
CA SER A 61 17.59 -3.26 -2.69
C SER A 61 16.18 -3.35 -2.09
N ASP A 62 15.72 -2.27 -1.45
CA ASP A 62 14.37 -2.20 -0.88
C ASP A 62 13.27 -2.35 -1.93
N ILE A 63 13.42 -1.70 -3.09
CA ILE A 63 12.44 -1.78 -4.19
C ILE A 63 12.44 -3.19 -4.78
N LYS A 64 13.61 -3.80 -4.98
CA LYS A 64 13.70 -5.20 -5.44
C LYS A 64 13.01 -6.15 -4.48
N ARG A 65 13.27 -6.00 -3.17
CA ARG A 65 12.63 -6.80 -2.12
C ARG A 65 11.10 -6.64 -2.16
N LEU A 66 10.60 -5.41 -2.26
CA LEU A 66 9.16 -5.14 -2.33
C LEU A 66 8.54 -5.76 -3.59
N LEU A 67 9.17 -5.59 -4.76
CA LEU A 67 8.71 -6.21 -6.00
C LEU A 67 8.62 -7.74 -5.89
N ILE A 68 9.62 -8.39 -5.29
CA ILE A 68 9.63 -9.85 -5.09
C ILE A 68 8.49 -10.27 -4.15
N LEU A 69 8.35 -9.60 -3.00
CA LEU A 69 7.31 -9.92 -2.02
C LEU A 69 5.91 -9.73 -2.60
N GLU A 70 5.65 -8.62 -3.28
CA GLU A 70 4.34 -8.34 -3.86
C GLU A 70 4.03 -9.26 -5.05
N THR A 71 5.03 -9.62 -5.86
CA THR A 71 4.85 -10.63 -6.92
C THR A 71 4.53 -11.99 -6.31
N PHE A 72 5.22 -12.39 -5.24
CA PHE A 72 4.93 -13.63 -4.51
C PHE A 72 3.50 -13.63 -3.95
N PHE A 73 3.06 -12.52 -3.36
CA PHE A 73 1.68 -12.37 -2.90
C PHE A 73 0.67 -12.56 -4.04
N ASN A 74 0.88 -11.89 -5.17
CA ASN A 74 0.00 -12.04 -6.34
C ASN A 74 -0.01 -13.48 -6.88
N LEU A 75 1.11 -14.21 -6.81
CA LEU A 75 1.15 -15.63 -7.15
C LEU A 75 0.29 -16.48 -6.22
N ILE A 76 0.26 -16.17 -4.91
CA ILE A 76 -0.61 -16.85 -3.95
C ILE A 76 -2.08 -16.60 -4.34
N CYS A 77 -2.45 -15.36 -4.63
CA CYS A 77 -3.80 -14.98 -5.05
C CYS A 77 -4.25 -15.66 -6.35
N ILE A 78 -3.39 -15.69 -7.37
CA ILE A 78 -3.64 -16.38 -8.64
C ILE A 78 -3.82 -17.88 -8.40
N THR A 79 -2.94 -18.49 -7.61
CA THR A 79 -3.02 -19.92 -7.27
C THR A 79 -4.32 -20.24 -6.55
N LEU A 80 -4.75 -19.37 -5.64
CA LEU A 80 -6.03 -19.50 -4.94
C LEU A 80 -7.22 -19.43 -5.91
N LYS A 81 -7.21 -18.52 -6.88
CA LYS A 81 -8.26 -18.42 -7.91
C LYS A 81 -8.29 -19.63 -8.84
N LEU A 82 -7.14 -20.23 -9.11
CA LEU A 82 -7.03 -21.48 -9.88
C LEU A 82 -7.33 -22.73 -9.05
N ASN A 83 -7.65 -22.59 -7.76
CA ASN A 83 -7.81 -23.72 -6.86
C ASN A 83 -8.99 -24.64 -7.22
N THR A 84 -9.95 -24.16 -8.00
CA THR A 84 -11.01 -25.01 -8.61
C THR A 84 -10.43 -26.17 -9.43
N SER A 85 -9.25 -25.98 -10.04
CA SER A 85 -8.55 -26.99 -10.82
C SER A 85 -7.45 -27.70 -10.01
N LEU A 86 -6.74 -26.97 -9.14
CA LEU A 86 -5.57 -27.49 -8.43
C LEU A 86 -5.93 -28.34 -7.19
N LYS A 87 -7.12 -28.15 -6.61
CA LYS A 87 -7.62 -28.90 -5.43
C LYS A 87 -6.66 -28.87 -4.23
N ILE A 88 -5.98 -27.75 -4.02
CA ILE A 88 -5.14 -27.48 -2.86
C ILE A 88 -6.03 -27.22 -1.64
N GLU A 89 -5.66 -27.80 -0.50
CA GLU A 89 -6.37 -27.57 0.75
C GLU A 89 -6.30 -26.10 1.19
N MET A 90 -7.44 -25.53 1.60
CA MET A 90 -7.54 -24.09 1.91
C MET A 90 -6.62 -23.65 3.06
N ILE A 91 -6.33 -24.56 4.00
CA ILE A 91 -5.40 -24.32 5.11
C ILE A 91 -3.99 -23.96 4.64
N ILE A 92 -3.56 -24.45 3.47
CA ILE A 92 -2.26 -24.12 2.89
C ILE A 92 -2.20 -22.64 2.55
N PHE A 93 -3.27 -22.07 2.02
CA PHE A 93 -3.34 -20.63 1.73
C PHE A 93 -3.27 -19.80 3.01
N ASP A 94 -3.93 -20.22 4.09
CA ASP A 94 -3.85 -19.53 5.39
C ASP A 94 -2.40 -19.46 5.89
N ILE A 95 -1.69 -20.60 5.87
CA ILE A 95 -0.28 -20.66 6.30
C ILE A 95 0.59 -19.79 5.41
N VAL A 96 0.42 -19.87 4.09
CA VAL A 96 1.24 -19.13 3.13
C VAL A 96 0.99 -17.61 3.22
N PHE A 97 -0.25 -17.17 3.43
CA PHE A 97 -0.56 -15.77 3.73
C PHE A 97 0.05 -15.33 5.06
N ALA A 98 0.04 -16.18 6.09
CA ALA A 98 0.66 -15.86 7.38
C ALA A 98 2.17 -15.68 7.26
N VAL A 99 2.83 -16.58 6.53
CA VAL A 99 4.26 -16.49 6.19
C VAL A 99 4.55 -15.20 5.42
N PHE A 100 3.72 -14.87 4.41
CA PHE A 100 3.87 -13.62 3.68
C PHE A 100 3.78 -12.40 4.59
N PHE A 101 2.74 -12.28 5.42
CA PHE A 101 2.57 -11.13 6.32
C PHE A 101 3.68 -11.05 7.37
N PHE A 102 4.19 -12.19 7.82
CA PHE A 102 5.36 -12.24 8.70
C PHE A 102 6.61 -11.65 8.03
N PHE A 103 6.93 -12.07 6.81
CA PHE A 103 8.08 -11.52 6.08
C PHE A 103 7.88 -10.05 5.70
N GLN A 104 6.66 -9.66 5.32
CA GLN A 104 6.33 -8.28 4.97
C GLN A 104 6.51 -7.36 6.18
N SER A 105 5.92 -7.70 7.32
CA SER A 105 6.02 -6.90 8.56
C SER A 105 7.43 -6.91 9.16
N GLY A 106 8.07 -8.07 9.25
CA GLY A 106 9.46 -8.21 9.66
C GLY A 106 10.41 -7.42 8.76
N GLY A 107 10.16 -7.41 7.45
CA GLY A 107 10.91 -6.62 6.49
C GLY A 107 10.79 -5.10 6.74
N PHE A 108 9.62 -4.60 7.10
CA PHE A 108 9.47 -3.18 7.46
C PHE A 108 10.15 -2.85 8.80
N LEU A 109 9.98 -3.68 9.82
CA LEU A 109 10.67 -3.51 11.12
C LEU A 109 12.19 -3.48 10.93
N LEU A 110 12.75 -4.44 10.20
CA LEU A 110 14.17 -4.48 9.90
C LEU A 110 14.64 -3.25 9.12
N SER A 111 13.86 -2.77 8.15
CA SER A 111 14.19 -1.53 7.42
C SER A 111 14.22 -0.31 8.34
N LEU A 112 13.34 -0.22 9.33
CA LEU A 112 13.33 0.92 10.27
C LEU A 112 14.53 0.86 11.23
N LEU A 113 14.86 -0.33 11.73
CA LEU A 113 16.01 -0.55 12.62
C LEU A 113 17.33 -0.24 11.90
N THR A 114 17.50 -0.75 10.69
CA THR A 114 18.72 -0.54 9.88
C THR A 114 18.92 0.92 9.49
N LYS A 115 17.84 1.62 9.12
CA LYS A 115 17.87 3.06 8.78
C LYS A 115 17.91 3.97 10.01
N LYS A 116 17.78 3.42 11.23
CA LYS A 116 17.66 4.17 12.50
C LYS A 116 16.53 5.21 12.47
N THR A 117 15.46 4.91 11.75
CA THR A 117 14.27 5.75 11.61
C THR A 117 13.16 5.23 12.53
N TYR A 118 13.14 5.70 13.77
CA TYR A 118 12.22 5.16 14.79
C TYR A 118 10.86 5.87 14.85
N TYR A 119 10.67 6.96 14.11
CA TYR A 119 9.46 7.77 14.16
C TYR A 119 8.20 7.06 13.61
N ASN A 120 8.38 6.00 12.82
CA ASN A 120 7.29 5.15 12.32
C ASN A 120 7.30 3.74 12.94
N LEU A 121 8.08 3.54 14.02
CA LEU A 121 8.20 2.24 14.68
C LEU A 121 6.89 1.80 15.33
N ILE A 122 6.22 2.70 16.07
CA ILE A 122 4.96 2.37 16.77
C ILE A 122 3.87 1.95 15.79
N PRO A 123 3.56 2.69 14.71
CA PRO A 123 2.61 2.23 13.69
C PRO A 123 2.98 0.89 13.06
N THR A 124 4.28 0.65 12.83
CA THR A 124 4.74 -0.63 12.26
C THR A 124 4.54 -1.80 13.23
N ILE A 125 4.83 -1.62 14.52
CA ILE A 125 4.55 -2.62 15.56
C ILE A 125 3.04 -2.85 15.67
N ALA A 126 2.25 -1.79 15.70
CA ALA A 126 0.80 -1.89 15.79
C ALA A 126 0.20 -2.64 14.59
N LEU A 127 0.68 -2.35 13.37
CA LEU A 127 0.28 -3.08 12.16
C LEU A 127 0.66 -4.56 12.25
N THR A 128 1.86 -4.86 12.75
CA THR A 128 2.34 -6.23 12.93
C THR A 128 1.45 -7.01 13.90
N ILE A 129 1.17 -6.45 15.08
CA ILE A 129 0.27 -7.06 16.07
C ILE A 129 -1.14 -7.20 15.50
N GLY A 130 -1.65 -6.18 14.79
CA GLY A 130 -2.96 -6.23 14.17
C GLY A 130 -3.10 -7.34 13.12
N LEU A 131 -2.07 -7.58 12.31
CA LEU A 131 -2.00 -8.70 11.37
C LEU A 131 -2.02 -10.06 12.10
N PHE A 132 -1.32 -10.18 13.23
CA PHE A 132 -1.39 -11.40 14.06
C PHE A 132 -2.78 -11.62 14.65
N ILE A 133 -3.41 -10.58 15.20
CA ILE A 133 -4.80 -10.67 15.71
C ILE A 133 -5.74 -11.12 14.60
N TYR A 134 -5.60 -10.56 13.40
CA TYR A 134 -6.40 -10.94 12.23
C TYR A 134 -6.21 -12.42 11.86
N TYR A 135 -4.97 -12.91 11.84
CA TYR A 135 -4.67 -14.32 11.61
C TYR A 135 -5.24 -15.25 12.70
N PHE A 136 -5.07 -14.93 13.99
CA PHE A 136 -5.58 -15.76 15.08
C PHE A 136 -7.11 -15.77 15.19
N ARG A 137 -7.77 -14.77 14.59
CA ARG A 137 -9.24 -14.73 14.43
C ARG A 137 -9.70 -15.30 13.08
N SER A 138 -8.82 -16.00 12.36
CA SER A 138 -9.14 -16.59 11.07
C SER A 138 -10.30 -17.58 11.17
N THR A 139 -11.20 -17.52 10.20
CA THR A 139 -12.21 -18.55 9.94
C THR A 139 -11.87 -19.40 8.71
N GLY A 140 -10.64 -19.29 8.22
CA GLY A 140 -10.13 -19.92 7.00
C GLY A 140 -10.35 -19.05 5.76
N THR A 141 -9.36 -18.93 4.89
CA THR A 141 -9.42 -18.15 3.65
C THR A 141 -10.58 -18.61 2.75
N ILE A 142 -11.26 -17.66 2.11
CA ILE A 142 -12.40 -17.92 1.22
C ILE A 142 -12.20 -17.21 -0.12
N LEU A 143 -12.48 -17.93 -1.21
CA LEU A 143 -12.67 -17.34 -2.54
C LEU A 143 -14.17 -17.13 -2.77
N SER A 144 -14.58 -15.87 -2.86
CA SER A 144 -15.98 -15.49 -3.13
C SER A 144 -16.38 -15.81 -4.58
N PRO A 145 -17.67 -16.04 -4.88
CA PRO A 145 -18.17 -16.17 -6.26
C PRO A 145 -17.79 -15.00 -7.19
N ASP A 146 -17.57 -13.80 -6.65
CA ASP A 146 -17.14 -12.61 -7.38
C ASP A 146 -15.61 -12.54 -7.63
N ASN A 147 -14.88 -13.65 -7.46
CA ASN A 147 -13.41 -13.71 -7.45
C ASN A 147 -12.73 -12.82 -6.39
N LYS A 148 -13.45 -12.42 -5.34
CA LYS A 148 -12.85 -11.69 -4.22
C LYS A 148 -12.10 -12.66 -3.31
N ILE A 149 -10.92 -12.26 -2.86
CA ILE A 149 -10.12 -13.05 -1.95
C ILE A 149 -10.31 -12.51 -0.54
N LEU A 150 -11.02 -13.28 0.29
CA LEU A 150 -11.20 -13.00 1.71
C LEU A 150 -10.18 -13.79 2.50
N ILE A 151 -9.02 -13.18 2.72
CA ILE A 151 -7.94 -13.78 3.50
C ILE A 151 -8.45 -14.05 4.91
N TYR A 152 -8.22 -15.25 5.44
CA TYR A 152 -8.71 -15.65 6.77
C TYR A 152 -10.24 -15.58 6.95
N GLY A 153 -10.98 -15.52 5.84
CA GLY A 153 -12.43 -15.73 5.77
C GLY A 153 -13.29 -14.47 5.77
N TYR A 154 -12.70 -13.30 5.99
CA TYR A 154 -13.40 -12.01 5.92
C TYR A 154 -12.43 -10.90 5.52
N ASP A 155 -12.96 -9.75 5.10
CA ASP A 155 -12.11 -8.60 4.77
C ASP A 155 -11.33 -8.10 6.00
N ALA A 156 -10.21 -7.41 5.80
CA ALA A 156 -9.44 -6.85 6.90
C ALA A 156 -10.35 -5.94 7.76
N PRO A 157 -10.39 -6.10 9.10
CA PRO A 157 -11.18 -5.24 9.97
C PRO A 157 -10.89 -3.75 9.75
N LEU A 158 -11.89 -2.89 9.89
CA LEU A 158 -11.73 -1.44 9.67
C LEU A 158 -10.59 -0.86 10.51
N GLU A 159 -10.45 -1.31 11.75
CA GLU A 159 -9.38 -0.91 12.65
C GLU A 159 -8.01 -1.24 12.06
N LEU A 160 -7.85 -2.44 11.49
CA LEU A 160 -6.61 -2.85 10.83
C LEU A 160 -6.34 -2.03 9.57
N GLN A 161 -7.38 -1.69 8.81
CA GLN A 161 -7.25 -0.79 7.65
C GLN A 161 -6.82 0.63 8.07
N PHE A 162 -7.31 1.16 9.19
CA PHE A 162 -6.88 2.46 9.73
C PHE A 162 -5.47 2.43 10.33
N ILE A 163 -5.07 1.32 10.98
CA ILE A 163 -3.68 1.11 11.42
C ILE A 163 -2.77 1.12 10.18
N TYR A 164 -3.13 0.38 9.13
CA TYR A 164 -2.39 0.38 7.87
C TYR A 164 -2.30 1.78 7.26
N GLY A 165 -3.40 2.53 7.23
CA GLY A 165 -3.42 3.91 6.73
C GLY A 165 -2.48 4.83 7.51
N SER A 166 -2.48 4.72 8.85
CA SER A 166 -1.58 5.48 9.73
C SER A 166 -0.12 5.13 9.47
N TRP A 167 0.18 3.83 9.33
CA TRP A 167 1.50 3.34 8.96
C TRP A 167 1.94 3.84 7.57
N LEU A 168 1.05 3.82 6.58
CA LEU A 168 1.33 4.27 5.21
C LEU A 168 1.67 5.77 5.18
N ILE A 169 0.91 6.59 5.91
CA ILE A 169 1.22 8.03 6.06
C ILE A 169 2.59 8.22 6.70
N GLY A 170 2.93 7.44 7.72
CA GLY A 170 4.28 7.43 8.31
C GLY A 170 5.36 7.10 7.28
N VAL A 171 5.18 6.04 6.50
CA VAL A 171 6.16 5.67 5.46
C VAL A 171 6.33 6.80 4.43
N LEU A 172 5.24 7.41 3.98
CA LEU A 172 5.27 8.38 2.87
C LEU A 172 5.74 9.77 3.30
N LEU A 173 5.34 10.24 4.49
CA LEU A 173 5.60 11.62 4.94
C LEU A 173 6.72 11.72 5.98
N ILE A 174 7.03 10.65 6.70
CA ILE A 174 8.04 10.65 7.77
C ILE A 174 9.31 9.95 7.28
N ASP A 175 9.20 8.68 6.89
CA ASP A 175 10.38 7.87 6.51
C ASP A 175 10.94 8.32 5.16
N ASN A 176 10.07 8.66 4.21
CA ASN A 176 10.43 9.11 2.87
C ASN A 176 10.30 10.63 2.67
N ARG A 177 10.44 11.42 3.74
CA ARG A 177 10.31 12.89 3.69
C ARG A 177 11.24 13.56 2.65
N PHE A 178 12.37 12.93 2.33
CA PHE A 178 13.33 13.43 1.33
C PHE A 178 12.74 13.48 -0.10
N LEU A 179 11.67 12.74 -0.36
CA LEU A 179 10.92 12.82 -1.62
C LEU A 179 10.11 14.12 -1.72
N LEU A 180 9.84 14.82 -0.62
CA LEU A 180 9.14 16.09 -0.66
C LEU A 180 10.03 17.18 -1.31
N PRO A 181 9.44 18.07 -2.13
CA PRO A 181 8.01 18.34 -2.23
C PRO A 181 7.29 17.51 -3.29
N LYS A 182 8.00 16.70 -4.08
CA LYS A 182 7.41 15.78 -5.07
C LYS A 182 6.41 14.84 -4.39
N ALA A 183 5.15 14.96 -4.78
CA ALA A 183 4.04 14.27 -4.15
C ALA A 183 3.52 13.07 -4.98
N THR A 184 4.18 12.72 -6.08
CA THR A 184 3.77 11.62 -6.98
C THR A 184 3.59 10.30 -6.23
N VAL A 185 4.60 9.88 -5.47
CA VAL A 185 4.58 8.66 -4.64
C VAL A 185 3.48 8.72 -3.58
N LEU A 186 3.29 9.88 -2.95
CA LEU A 186 2.21 10.10 -1.99
C LEU A 186 0.83 9.91 -2.66
N MET A 187 0.59 10.57 -3.79
CA MET A 187 -0.70 10.53 -4.49
C MET A 187 -1.06 9.13 -4.97
N VAL A 188 -0.12 8.40 -5.60
CA VAL A 188 -0.41 7.05 -6.11
C VAL A 188 -0.72 6.06 -4.99
N HIS A 189 -0.01 6.11 -3.86
CA HIS A 189 -0.24 5.18 -2.77
C HIS A 189 -1.50 5.53 -1.95
N LEU A 190 -1.85 6.81 -1.85
CA LEU A 190 -3.16 7.21 -1.30
C LEU A 190 -4.31 6.75 -2.20
N ALA A 191 -4.17 6.88 -3.53
CA ALA A 191 -5.14 6.38 -4.49
C ALA A 191 -5.35 4.86 -4.36
N SER A 192 -4.24 4.11 -4.31
CA SER A 192 -4.26 2.65 -4.08
C SER A 192 -4.91 2.27 -2.75
N PHE A 193 -4.61 3.00 -1.67
CA PHE A 193 -5.25 2.78 -0.37
C PHE A 193 -6.77 3.02 -0.42
N ILE A 194 -7.22 4.10 -1.04
CA ILE A 194 -8.66 4.42 -1.15
C ILE A 194 -9.41 3.36 -1.96
N VAL A 195 -8.81 2.88 -3.06
CA VAL A 195 -9.42 1.80 -3.85
C VAL A 195 -9.51 0.51 -3.02
N ALA A 196 -8.43 0.15 -2.32
CA ALA A 196 -8.42 -1.03 -1.45
C ALA A 196 -9.44 -0.96 -0.32
N PHE A 197 -9.57 0.21 0.32
CA PHE A 197 -10.55 0.47 1.38
C PHE A 197 -11.99 0.26 0.93
N LYS A 198 -12.28 0.46 -0.37
CA LYS A 198 -13.62 0.27 -0.95
C LYS A 198 -13.83 -1.11 -1.58
N ALA A 199 -12.79 -1.91 -1.73
CA ALA A 199 -12.84 -3.15 -2.50
C ALA A 199 -13.53 -4.32 -1.78
N ASN A 200 -13.66 -4.27 -0.45
CA ASN A 200 -14.05 -5.39 0.41
C ASN A 200 -13.14 -6.62 0.26
N GLU A 201 -11.86 -6.38 -0.06
CA GLU A 201 -10.75 -7.35 -0.11
C GLU A 201 -9.42 -6.58 0.03
N PHE A 202 -9.32 -5.82 1.12
CA PHE A 202 -8.35 -4.74 1.33
C PHE A 202 -6.91 -5.13 0.97
N PHE A 203 -6.38 -6.21 1.55
CA PHE A 203 -4.98 -6.58 1.33
C PHE A 203 -4.71 -7.04 -0.10
N HIS A 204 -5.63 -7.79 -0.70
CA HIS A 204 -5.50 -8.23 -2.07
C HIS A 204 -5.47 -7.04 -3.04
N SER A 205 -6.47 -6.16 -2.93
CA SER A 205 -6.56 -4.93 -3.72
C SER A 205 -5.34 -4.03 -3.53
N ARG A 206 -4.91 -3.84 -2.27
CA ARG A 206 -3.81 -2.96 -1.93
C ARG A 206 -2.49 -3.46 -2.49
N ILE A 207 -2.18 -4.74 -2.34
CA ILE A 207 -0.90 -5.32 -2.77
C ILE A 207 -0.84 -5.41 -4.30
N ALA A 208 -1.94 -5.83 -4.94
CA ALA A 208 -1.97 -5.88 -6.40
C ALA A 208 -1.76 -4.49 -7.01
N THR A 209 -2.47 -3.47 -6.53
CA THR A 209 -2.28 -2.09 -7.00
C THR A 209 -0.90 -1.53 -6.60
N ALA A 210 -0.34 -1.87 -5.43
CA ALA A 210 1.02 -1.50 -5.05
C ALA A 210 2.07 -2.01 -6.05
N CYS A 211 1.94 -3.27 -6.47
CA CYS A 211 2.89 -3.93 -7.36
C CYS A 211 2.99 -3.17 -8.68
N HIS A 212 1.85 -2.82 -9.27
CA HIS A 212 1.80 -1.98 -10.47
C HIS A 212 2.50 -0.63 -10.27
N LEU A 213 2.27 0.03 -9.14
CA LEU A 213 2.88 1.32 -8.85
C LEU A 213 4.41 1.20 -8.72
N PHE A 214 4.93 0.15 -8.08
CA PHE A 214 6.37 -0.09 -8.00
C PHE A 214 7.00 -0.40 -9.36
N VAL A 215 6.30 -1.16 -10.20
CA VAL A 215 6.74 -1.44 -11.58
C VAL A 215 6.77 -0.14 -12.39
N LEU A 216 5.69 0.66 -12.37
CA LEU A 216 5.63 1.95 -13.05
C LEU A 216 6.70 2.93 -12.56
N ASN A 217 6.97 2.96 -11.25
CA ASN A 217 8.04 3.78 -10.69
C ASN A 217 9.43 3.29 -11.11
N SER A 218 9.62 1.99 -11.32
CA SER A 218 10.88 1.44 -11.81
C SER A 218 11.14 1.79 -13.28
N ILE A 219 10.09 2.01 -14.07
CA ILE A 219 10.18 2.44 -15.48
C ILE A 219 10.35 3.96 -15.57
N PHE A 220 9.37 4.70 -15.02
CA PHE A 220 9.28 6.15 -15.21
C PHE A 220 10.06 6.95 -14.16
N VAL A 221 10.38 6.34 -13.02
CA VAL A 221 11.04 7.03 -11.89
C VAL A 221 10.28 8.30 -11.48
N TYR A 222 8.96 8.20 -11.40
CA TYR A 222 8.11 9.35 -11.04
C TYR A 222 8.37 9.88 -9.63
N LYS A 223 9.09 9.12 -8.78
CA LYS A 223 9.64 9.58 -7.49
C LYS A 223 10.70 10.69 -7.63
N SER A 224 11.33 10.83 -8.81
CA SER A 224 12.39 11.81 -9.05
C SER A 224 11.83 13.23 -9.01
N GLN A 225 12.57 14.15 -8.38
CA GLN A 225 12.20 15.57 -8.34
C GLN A 225 12.03 16.15 -9.75
N ASN A 226 12.86 15.72 -10.69
CA ASN A 226 12.87 16.26 -12.06
C ASN A 226 11.97 15.48 -13.03
N TRP A 227 11.20 14.50 -12.56
CA TRP A 227 10.31 13.76 -13.45
C TRP A 227 9.19 14.66 -13.98
N ILE A 228 9.15 14.83 -15.31
CA ILE A 228 8.38 15.85 -16.06
C ILE A 228 8.86 17.27 -15.75
N ASP A 229 8.68 17.73 -14.52
CA ASP A 229 9.13 19.03 -14.05
C ASP A 229 9.18 19.04 -12.50
N LYS A 230 9.96 19.96 -11.91
CA LYS A 230 10.09 20.09 -10.45
C LYS A 230 8.80 20.50 -9.75
N ASP A 231 7.99 21.32 -10.40
CA ASP A 231 6.71 21.80 -9.88
C ASP A 231 5.55 20.88 -10.27
N PHE A 232 5.74 19.94 -11.21
CA PHE A 232 4.72 18.95 -11.55
C PHE A 232 4.45 18.00 -10.38
N VAL A 233 3.20 17.97 -9.89
CA VAL A 233 2.76 17.13 -8.76
C VAL A 233 3.67 17.35 -7.54
N SER A 234 3.69 18.59 -7.08
CA SER A 234 4.50 19.05 -5.96
C SER A 234 3.63 19.73 -4.92
N ILE A 235 3.86 19.44 -3.63
CA ILE A 235 3.16 20.08 -2.51
C ILE A 235 4.19 20.75 -1.60
N ASN A 236 4.63 21.94 -2.01
CA ASN A 236 5.65 22.71 -1.30
C ASN A 236 5.27 23.00 0.16
N PHE A 237 3.99 23.26 0.44
CA PHE A 237 3.51 23.53 1.81
C PHE A 237 3.76 22.36 2.77
N ILE A 238 3.55 21.11 2.32
CA ILE A 238 3.79 19.92 3.14
C ILE A 238 5.28 19.83 3.49
N LYS A 239 6.17 20.06 2.51
CA LYS A 239 7.61 20.13 2.76
C LYS A 239 7.96 21.18 3.81
N THR A 240 7.50 22.42 3.61
CA THR A 240 7.79 23.53 4.53
C THR A 240 7.32 23.25 5.96
N ILE A 241 6.19 22.56 6.13
CA ILE A 241 5.71 22.14 7.45
C ILE A 241 6.61 21.05 8.03
N LEU A 242 6.89 19.99 7.27
CA LEU A 242 7.58 18.81 7.78
C LEU A 242 9.10 19.00 7.94
N ASP A 243 9.68 20.01 7.30
CA ASP A 243 11.07 20.44 7.56
C ASP A 243 11.24 20.99 8.98
N LYS A 244 10.15 21.48 9.60
CA LYS A 244 10.17 21.94 11.00
C LYS A 244 10.02 20.74 11.94
N PRO A 245 11.00 20.47 12.83
CA PRO A 245 10.99 19.29 13.70
C PRO A 245 9.74 19.15 14.57
N ARG A 246 9.15 20.27 15.01
CA ARG A 246 7.93 20.28 15.82
C ARG A 246 6.75 19.60 15.12
N TYR A 247 6.49 19.94 13.85
CA TYR A 247 5.34 19.40 13.12
C TYR A 247 5.60 17.97 12.66
N TYR A 248 6.83 17.65 12.27
CA TYR A 248 7.25 16.29 11.98
C TYR A 248 7.05 15.35 13.18
N LYS A 249 7.50 15.75 14.38
CA LYS A 249 7.31 14.99 15.62
C LYS A 249 5.83 14.91 16.01
N ALA A 250 5.07 15.99 15.84
CA ALA A 250 3.64 15.99 16.10
C ALA A 250 2.90 15.01 15.18
N LEU A 251 3.21 14.99 13.88
CA LEU A 251 2.62 14.02 12.95
C LEU A 251 2.96 12.58 13.35
N SER A 252 4.23 12.30 13.67
CA SER A 252 4.68 10.99 14.17
C SER A 252 3.92 10.55 15.43
N LEU A 253 3.70 11.47 16.37
CA LEU A 253 2.93 11.21 17.57
C LEU A 253 1.45 10.93 17.25
N ILE A 254 0.83 11.74 16.40
CA ILE A 254 -0.57 11.57 16.00
C ILE A 254 -0.78 10.20 15.33
N ILE A 255 0.06 9.81 14.36
CA ILE A 255 -0.08 8.51 13.70
C ILE A 255 0.16 7.35 14.68
N SER A 256 1.05 7.53 15.66
CA SER A 256 1.34 6.52 16.68
C SER A 256 0.14 6.35 17.63
N VAL A 257 -0.43 7.45 18.11
CA VAL A 257 -1.62 7.45 18.97
C VAL A 257 -2.82 6.83 18.24
N LEU A 258 -3.05 7.21 16.98
CA LEU A 258 -4.11 6.62 16.16
C LEU A 258 -3.91 5.12 15.98
N SER A 259 -2.68 4.68 15.65
CA SER A 259 -2.38 3.26 15.47
C SER A 259 -2.62 2.45 16.74
N VAL A 260 -2.21 2.97 17.90
CA VAL A 260 -2.44 2.31 19.20
C VAL A 260 -3.92 2.31 19.55
N PHE A 261 -4.63 3.41 19.33
CA PHE A 261 -6.06 3.50 19.56
C PHE A 261 -6.84 2.45 18.77
N PHE A 262 -6.60 2.37 17.44
CA PHE A 262 -7.26 1.36 16.61
C PHE A 262 -6.80 -0.06 16.95
N LEU A 263 -5.56 -0.27 17.38
CA LEU A 263 -5.11 -1.57 17.86
C LEU A 263 -5.87 -2.02 19.11
N ILE A 264 -6.10 -1.11 20.06
CA ILE A 264 -6.91 -1.38 21.25
C ILE A 264 -8.34 -1.73 20.83
N CYS A 265 -8.95 -0.95 19.92
CA CYS A 265 -10.29 -1.25 19.40
C CYS A 265 -10.35 -2.64 18.73
N LEU A 266 -9.35 -2.97 17.92
CA LEU A 266 -9.22 -4.27 17.26
C LEU A 266 -9.13 -5.39 18.29
N PHE A 267 -8.29 -5.21 19.32
CA PHE A 267 -8.10 -6.19 20.39
C PHE A 267 -9.40 -6.45 21.16
N PHE A 268 -10.13 -5.40 21.55
CA PHE A 268 -11.41 -5.52 22.26
C PHE A 268 -12.62 -5.78 21.36
N ASN A 269 -12.44 -5.91 20.04
CA ASN A 269 -13.49 -6.14 19.07
C ASN A 269 -14.64 -5.12 19.16
N VAL A 270 -14.30 -3.84 19.36
CA VAL A 270 -15.27 -2.75 19.45
C VAL A 270 -15.86 -2.51 18.06
N GLN A 271 -17.05 -3.07 17.79
CA GLN A 271 -17.71 -2.90 16.49
C GLN A 271 -18.18 -1.46 16.28
N TRP A 272 -17.62 -0.80 15.27
CA TRP A 272 -18.05 0.54 14.87
C TRP A 272 -19.30 0.45 13.99
N HIS A 273 -20.47 0.72 14.56
CA HIS A 273 -21.74 0.78 13.82
C HIS A 273 -21.85 1.98 12.86
N PHE A 274 -20.82 2.81 12.72
CA PHE A 274 -20.92 4.11 12.02
C PHE A 274 -20.79 4.06 10.49
N PHE A 275 -20.39 2.95 9.87
CA PHE A 275 -20.11 2.90 8.42
C PHE A 275 -20.93 1.87 7.61
N LYS A 276 -21.97 1.25 8.19
CA LYS A 276 -22.98 0.51 7.41
C LYS A 276 -24.09 1.46 6.96
N ARG A 277 -23.90 2.12 5.81
CA ARG A 277 -24.96 2.68 4.97
C ARG A 277 -24.66 2.39 3.52
#